data_AF-A0A9W8G6R3-F1
#
_entry.id   AF-A0A9W8G6R3-F1
#
_cell.length_a   1.000
_cell.length_b   1.000
_cell.length_c   1.000
_cell.angle_alpha   90.00
_cell.angle_beta   90.00
_cell.angle_gamma   90.00
#
_symmetry.space_group_name_H-M   'P 1'
#
loop_
_entity.id
_entity.type
_entity.pdbx_description
1 polymer ?
#
loop_
_entity_poly.entity_id
_entity_poly.type
_entity_poly.pdbx_seq_one_letter_code
_entity_poly.pdbx_strand_id
1 'polypeptide(L)'
;MVPKIPILLAMLCALVFANTEIRHFTPTDESSETASISQLSRDKIVAALVPSLKSLTGPYETIEFEKLAYLQSTNATATDRENWYALRNLENGRRYEIRVSYAATTPSDFQLTLFTFGDLLNTYGKSIKEAAVSAGVQNMETSEHQEGLANVAMYVKVAALYAGVSTMPGLENQLVPYVLTLEKHVYGLPVQALRLIVVLVVVVLGALFVITPRVLAAVDDIVAEEERESRKMD
;
A
#
# COMPACT_ATOMS: atom_id res chain seq x y z
N MET A 1 -42.59 -16.32 -5.23
CA MET A 1 -41.97 -15.07 -4.72
C MET A 1 -40.49 -15.15 -5.05
N VAL A 2 -40.05 -14.51 -6.14
CA VAL A 2 -38.70 -14.68 -6.70
C VAL A 2 -37.68 -13.95 -5.81
N PRO A 3 -36.56 -14.59 -5.41
CA PRO A 3 -35.61 -13.98 -4.49
C PRO A 3 -34.86 -12.83 -5.17
N LYS A 4 -34.91 -11.63 -4.58
CA LYS A 4 -34.22 -10.40 -5.01
C LYS A 4 -32.69 -10.43 -4.84
N ILE A 5 -32.12 -11.62 -4.67
CA ILE A 5 -30.69 -11.84 -4.40
C ILE A 5 -29.77 -11.46 -5.58
N PRO A 6 -30.12 -11.62 -6.87
CA PRO A 6 -29.15 -11.34 -7.95
C PRO A 6 -28.88 -9.84 -8.15
N ILE A 7 -29.80 -8.96 -7.74
CA ILE A 7 -29.66 -7.50 -7.90
C ILE A 7 -28.67 -6.93 -6.87
N LEU A 8 -28.66 -7.47 -5.65
CA LEU A 8 -27.72 -7.06 -4.60
C LEU A 8 -26.28 -7.47 -4.95
N LEU A 9 -26.11 -8.64 -5.57
CA LEU A 9 -24.82 -9.15 -6.03
C LEU A 9 -24.28 -8.33 -7.23
N ALA A 10 -25.16 -7.92 -8.14
CA ALA A 10 -24.79 -7.08 -9.28
C ALA A 10 -24.38 -5.65 -8.85
N MET A 11 -24.99 -5.06 -7.81
CA MET A 11 -24.55 -3.78 -7.25
C MET A 11 -23.20 -3.86 -6.53
N LEU A 12 -22.86 -5.00 -5.92
CA LEU A 12 -21.54 -5.20 -5.29
C LEU A 12 -20.38 -5.25 -6.31
N CYS A 13 -20.68 -5.50 -7.58
CA CYS A 13 -19.71 -5.57 -8.68
C CYS A 13 -19.49 -4.24 -9.42
N ALA A 14 -20.00 -3.11 -8.91
CA ALA A 14 -19.57 -1.78 -9.36
C ALA A 14 -18.14 -1.50 -8.88
N LEU A 15 -17.21 -2.32 -9.36
CA LEU A 15 -15.79 -2.25 -9.08
C LEU A 15 -15.26 -1.03 -9.82
N VAL A 16 -14.96 0.03 -9.05
CA VAL A 16 -14.13 1.11 -9.53
C VAL A 16 -12.77 0.50 -9.84
N PHE A 17 -12.44 0.38 -11.12
CA PHE A 17 -11.09 0.03 -11.55
C PHE A 17 -10.18 1.19 -11.15
N ALA A 18 -9.46 1.03 -10.04
CA ALA A 18 -8.34 1.88 -9.70
C ALA A 18 -7.11 1.31 -10.39
N ASN A 19 -6.34 2.18 -11.05
CA ASN A 19 -5.01 1.79 -11.48
C ASN A 19 -4.09 1.79 -10.26
N THR A 20 -3.13 0.87 -10.26
CA THR A 20 -2.21 0.70 -9.12
C THR A 20 -0.79 0.49 -9.60
N GLU A 21 0.15 1.22 -9.02
CA GLU A 21 1.59 0.94 -9.13
C GLU A 21 2.04 0.30 -7.81
N ILE A 22 2.79 -0.80 -7.90
CA ILE A 22 3.18 -1.63 -6.75
C ILE A 22 4.68 -1.84 -6.75
N ARG A 23 5.32 -1.63 -5.59
CA ARG A 23 6.72 -1.99 -5.37
C ARG A 23 6.88 -2.89 -4.16
N HIS A 24 7.56 -4.01 -4.39
CA HIS A 24 7.93 -4.94 -3.34
C HIS A 24 9.37 -4.67 -2.93
N PHE A 25 9.64 -4.64 -1.63
CA PHE A 25 10.99 -4.43 -1.14
C PHE A 25 11.22 -5.17 0.17
N THR A 26 12.49 -5.30 0.54
CA THR A 26 12.91 -5.88 1.81
C THR A 26 13.94 -4.91 2.38
N PRO A 27 13.69 -4.30 3.54
CA PRO A 27 14.66 -3.47 4.20
C PRO A 27 15.87 -4.35 4.50
N THR A 28 17.00 -4.00 3.91
CA THR A 28 18.29 -4.60 4.20
C THR A 28 19.01 -3.69 5.18
N ASP A 29 19.84 -4.29 6.04
CA ASP A 29 20.75 -3.52 6.87
C ASP A 29 21.60 -2.61 5.99
N GLU A 30 21.57 -1.32 6.31
CA GLU A 30 22.44 -0.37 5.66
C GLU A 30 23.91 -0.63 6.08
N SER A 31 24.85 -0.02 5.37
CA SER A 31 26.27 -0.14 5.71
C SER A 31 26.52 0.22 7.17
N SER A 32 27.52 -0.42 7.79
CA SER A 32 27.85 -0.24 9.20
C SER A 32 28.06 1.24 9.61
N GLU A 33 28.43 2.10 8.66
CA GLU A 33 28.64 3.53 8.90
C GLU A 33 27.31 4.29 9.04
N THR A 34 26.34 4.08 8.16
CA THR A 34 25.03 4.74 8.26
C THR A 34 24.18 4.13 9.37
N ALA A 35 24.35 2.83 9.65
CA ALA A 35 23.66 2.12 10.72
C ALA A 35 23.90 2.72 12.11
N SER A 36 25.08 3.32 12.33
CA SER A 36 25.49 3.90 13.63
C SER A 36 24.73 5.18 14.01
N ILE A 37 24.08 5.83 13.05
CA ILE A 37 23.40 7.12 13.22
C ILE A 37 22.01 6.88 13.80
N SER A 38 21.66 7.59 14.88
CA SER A 38 20.30 7.54 15.44
C SER A 38 19.25 7.92 14.38
N GLN A 39 18.10 7.25 14.42
CA GLN A 39 17.00 7.47 13.47
C GLN A 39 16.55 8.94 13.47
N LEU A 40 16.52 9.58 14.65
CA LEU A 40 16.18 10.99 14.79
C LEU A 40 17.15 11.91 14.02
N SER A 41 18.46 11.63 14.10
CA SER A 41 19.47 12.39 13.36
C SER A 41 19.35 12.13 11.85
N ARG A 42 19.09 10.89 11.42
CA ARG A 42 18.81 10.60 10.00
C ARG A 42 17.62 11.38 9.48
N ASP A 43 16.52 11.39 10.22
CA ASP A 43 15.32 12.13 9.81
C ASP A 43 15.57 13.63 9.69
N LYS A 44 16.31 14.23 10.62
CA LYS A 44 16.69 15.65 10.53
C LYS A 44 17.54 15.92 9.29
N ILE A 45 18.49 15.03 9.01
CA ILE A 45 19.33 15.13 7.82
C ILE A 45 18.49 15.02 6.55
N VAL A 46 17.63 14.01 6.46
CA VAL A 46 16.78 13.82 5.28
C VAL A 46 15.77 14.95 5.14
N ALA A 47 15.17 15.46 6.22
CA ALA A 47 14.27 16.60 6.17
C ALA A 47 14.98 17.89 5.68
N ALA A 48 16.28 18.05 5.98
CA ALA A 48 17.08 19.15 5.44
C ALA A 48 17.40 18.98 3.94
N LEU A 49 17.58 17.73 3.48
CA LEU A 49 17.78 17.42 2.05
C LEU A 49 16.47 17.48 1.25
N VAL A 50 15.36 17.12 1.89
CA VAL A 50 14.04 16.91 1.31
C VAL A 50 12.98 17.62 2.17
N PRO A 51 12.68 18.90 1.87
CA PRO A 51 11.83 19.74 2.72
C PRO A 51 10.37 19.27 2.85
N SER A 52 9.88 18.42 1.94
CA SER A 52 8.50 17.92 1.90
C SER A 52 8.33 16.50 2.46
N LEU A 53 9.29 16.04 3.28
CA LEU A 53 9.28 14.69 3.84
C LEU A 53 8.11 14.46 4.81
N LYS A 54 7.19 13.56 4.45
CA LYS A 54 6.12 13.04 5.30
C LYS A 54 6.55 11.70 5.92
N SER A 55 5.86 11.21 6.93
CA SER A 55 6.15 9.90 7.53
C SER A 55 5.00 8.92 7.35
N LEU A 56 5.30 7.68 6.98
CA LEU A 56 4.45 6.50 7.17
C LEU A 56 5.03 5.70 8.33
N THR A 57 4.31 5.72 9.45
CA THR A 57 4.67 5.12 10.73
C THR A 57 4.27 3.65 10.88
N GLY A 58 3.56 3.03 9.93
CA GLY A 58 3.09 1.66 10.14
C GLY A 58 3.02 0.76 8.89
N PRO A 59 3.16 -0.57 9.10
CA PRO A 59 3.06 -1.61 8.07
C PRO A 59 1.66 -1.82 7.48
N TYR A 60 0.69 -0.96 7.81
CA TYR A 60 -0.68 -0.97 7.28
C TYR A 60 -1.22 0.46 7.16
N GLU A 61 -0.33 1.45 7.11
CA GLU A 61 -0.73 2.85 7.06
C GLU A 61 -1.08 3.23 5.63
N THR A 62 -2.23 3.88 5.51
CA THR A 62 -2.73 4.43 4.27
C THR A 62 -2.80 5.94 4.40
N ILE A 63 -2.13 6.65 3.50
CA ILE A 63 -2.31 8.09 3.33
C ILE A 63 -3.32 8.29 2.20
N GLU A 64 -4.46 8.87 2.56
CA GLU A 64 -5.56 9.07 1.64
C GLU A 64 -5.50 10.45 0.97
N PHE A 65 -5.80 10.48 -0.34
CA PHE A 65 -6.08 11.68 -1.13
C PHE A 65 -4.96 12.73 -1.17
N GLU A 66 -3.72 12.27 -1.25
CA GLU A 66 -2.59 13.13 -1.56
C GLU A 66 -2.65 13.61 -3.01
N LYS A 67 -2.08 14.78 -3.26
CA LYS A 67 -2.10 15.40 -4.58
C LYS A 67 -0.67 15.67 -5.02
N LEU A 68 -0.41 15.45 -6.30
CA LEU A 68 0.83 15.87 -6.95
C LEU A 68 0.55 16.42 -8.34
N ALA A 69 1.37 17.35 -8.79
CA ALA A 69 1.43 17.75 -10.17
C ALA A 69 2.24 16.74 -10.99
N TYR A 70 2.00 16.71 -12.30
CA TYR A 70 2.84 15.94 -13.20
C TYR A 70 4.26 16.50 -13.29
N LEU A 71 5.24 15.62 -13.46
CA LEU A 71 6.65 16.00 -13.66
C LEU A 71 6.83 16.98 -14.84
N GLN A 72 6.02 16.83 -15.89
CA GLN A 72 6.03 17.68 -17.09
C GLN A 72 5.28 19.02 -16.91
N SER A 73 4.60 19.25 -15.80
CA SER A 73 3.85 20.49 -15.57
C SER A 73 4.78 21.70 -15.66
N THR A 74 4.37 22.74 -16.38
CA THR A 74 5.12 24.00 -16.47
C THR A 74 4.77 24.96 -15.34
N ASN A 75 3.59 24.82 -14.74
CA ASN A 75 3.08 25.71 -13.69
C ASN A 75 3.37 25.20 -12.26
N ALA A 76 3.73 23.93 -12.11
CA ALA A 76 3.99 23.33 -10.82
C ALA A 76 5.41 23.62 -10.32
N THR A 77 5.55 23.91 -9.02
CA THR A 77 6.85 24.02 -8.38
C THR A 77 7.53 22.65 -8.26
N ALA A 78 8.84 22.61 -8.01
CA ALA A 78 9.55 21.33 -7.82
C ALA A 78 8.94 20.49 -6.69
N THR A 79 8.47 21.13 -5.62
CA THR A 79 7.84 20.48 -4.46
C THR A 79 6.44 19.95 -4.75
N ASP A 80 5.76 20.45 -5.79
CA ASP A 80 4.44 19.95 -6.17
C ASP A 80 4.53 18.68 -7.04
N ARG A 81 5.69 18.42 -7.65
CA ARG A 81 5.88 17.34 -8.62
C ARG A 81 6.29 16.01 -8.02
N GLU A 82 6.77 16.05 -6.78
CA GLU A 82 7.21 14.87 -6.04
C GLU A 82 6.84 14.96 -4.58
N ASN A 83 6.29 13.86 -4.06
CA ASN A 83 6.07 13.69 -2.63
C ASN A 83 7.05 12.66 -2.10
N TRP A 84 7.60 12.96 -0.93
CA TRP A 84 8.57 12.12 -0.26
C TRP A 84 8.03 11.61 1.05
N TYR A 85 8.26 10.33 1.32
CA TYR A 85 7.79 9.68 2.53
C TYR A 85 8.90 8.86 3.19
N ALA A 86 9.08 9.04 4.50
CA ALA A 86 9.88 8.18 5.35
C ALA A 86 9.04 6.98 5.79
N LEU A 87 9.49 5.78 5.43
CA LEU A 87 8.91 4.50 5.81
C LEU A 87 9.56 4.06 7.13
N ARG A 88 8.78 4.06 8.21
CA ARG A 88 9.26 3.81 9.57
C ARG A 88 8.76 2.47 10.10
N ASN A 89 9.35 2.04 11.21
CA ASN A 89 9.00 0.81 11.92
C ASN A 89 9.06 -0.42 11.01
N LEU A 90 10.05 -0.45 10.11
CA LEU A 90 10.30 -1.58 9.26
C LEU A 90 11.19 -2.58 10.00
N GLU A 91 10.79 -3.84 9.94
CA GLU A 91 11.55 -4.96 10.47
C GLU A 91 12.56 -5.42 9.41
N ASN A 92 13.82 -5.53 9.81
CA ASN A 92 14.88 -6.06 8.96
C ASN A 92 14.54 -7.46 8.42
N GLY A 93 14.84 -7.70 7.15
CA GLY A 93 14.60 -8.98 6.48
C GLY A 93 13.13 -9.31 6.23
N ARG A 94 12.17 -8.46 6.63
CA ARG A 94 10.76 -8.64 6.30
C ARG A 94 10.45 -8.03 4.94
N ARG A 95 9.55 -8.67 4.20
CA ARG A 95 9.10 -8.15 2.90
C ARG A 95 7.93 -7.19 3.09
N TYR A 96 7.98 -6.07 2.39
CA TYR A 96 6.94 -5.05 2.38
C TYR A 96 6.47 -4.80 0.94
N GLU A 97 5.26 -4.26 0.84
CA GLU A 97 4.66 -3.73 -0.37
C GLU A 97 4.37 -2.25 -0.14
N ILE A 98 4.73 -1.40 -1.10
CA ILE A 98 4.18 -0.05 -1.18
C ILE A 98 3.35 0.07 -2.45
N ARG A 99 2.14 0.59 -2.30
CA ARG A 99 1.15 0.68 -3.35
C ARG A 99 0.68 2.11 -3.49
N VAL A 100 0.67 2.61 -4.73
CA VAL A 100 -0.07 3.80 -5.10
C VAL A 100 -1.33 3.38 -5.82
N SER A 101 -2.47 3.91 -5.39
CA SER A 101 -3.78 3.71 -6.02
C SER A 101 -4.36 5.06 -6.43
N TYR A 102 -4.93 5.13 -7.64
CA TYR A 102 -5.46 6.37 -8.20
C TYR A 102 -6.67 6.10 -9.09
N ALA A 103 -7.48 7.14 -9.30
CA ALA A 103 -8.68 7.03 -10.12
C ALA A 103 -8.30 6.86 -11.60
N ALA A 104 -8.89 5.87 -12.27
CA ALA A 104 -8.68 5.63 -13.70
C ALA A 104 -9.19 6.78 -14.61
N THR A 105 -9.92 7.76 -14.05
CA THR A 105 -10.34 8.97 -14.76
C THR A 105 -9.21 9.93 -15.07
N THR A 106 -8.05 9.76 -14.42
CA THR A 106 -6.89 10.64 -14.59
C THR A 106 -5.77 9.83 -15.25
N PRO A 107 -5.40 10.12 -16.52
CA PRO A 107 -4.42 9.33 -17.24
C PRO A 107 -3.01 9.64 -16.72
N SER A 108 -2.61 8.89 -15.71
CA SER A 108 -1.35 9.07 -15.01
C SER A 108 -0.57 7.77 -14.93
N ASP A 109 0.74 7.86 -15.10
CA ASP A 109 1.69 6.82 -14.75
C ASP A 109 2.43 7.25 -13.49
N PHE A 110 2.44 6.41 -12.47
CA PHE A 110 3.13 6.69 -11.22
C PHE A 110 4.51 6.05 -11.20
N GLN A 111 5.50 6.79 -10.69
CA GLN A 111 6.84 6.29 -10.42
C GLN A 111 7.10 6.26 -8.93
N LEU A 112 7.38 5.06 -8.43
CA LEU A 112 7.79 4.80 -7.06
C LEU A 112 9.28 4.48 -7.04
N THR A 113 10.06 5.35 -6.40
CA THR A 113 11.51 5.14 -6.22
C THR A 113 11.82 5.00 -4.75
N LEU A 114 12.42 3.87 -4.36
CA LEU A 114 12.82 3.57 -2.99
C LEU A 114 14.28 3.94 -2.79
N PHE A 115 14.60 4.47 -1.61
CA PHE A 115 15.94 4.88 -1.22
C PHE A 115 16.25 4.39 0.19
N THR A 116 17.47 3.91 0.39
CA THR A 116 18.10 3.89 1.71
C THR A 116 18.60 5.30 2.07
N PHE A 117 18.96 5.51 3.34
CA PHE A 117 19.62 6.74 3.76
C PHE A 117 20.94 6.97 2.99
N GLY A 118 21.70 5.90 2.74
CA GLY A 118 22.91 5.95 1.92
C GLY A 118 22.63 6.35 0.48
N ASP A 119 21.57 5.81 -0.14
CA ASP A 119 21.18 6.17 -1.51
C ASP A 119 20.79 7.64 -1.63
N LEU A 120 20.09 8.19 -0.63
CA LEU A 120 19.77 9.62 -0.58
C LEU A 120 21.04 10.47 -0.53
N LEU A 121 21.96 10.17 0.39
CA LEU A 121 23.21 10.92 0.50
C LEU A 121 24.01 10.90 -0.81
N ASN A 122 24.09 9.74 -1.45
CA ASN A 122 24.74 9.59 -2.76
C ASN A 122 24.02 10.40 -3.85
N THR A 123 22.68 10.37 -3.88
CA THR A 123 21.85 11.10 -4.86
C THR A 123 22.06 12.61 -4.77
N TYR A 124 22.21 13.14 -3.55
CA TYR A 124 22.46 14.56 -3.32
C TYR A 124 23.96 14.93 -3.28
N GLY A 125 24.86 13.95 -3.47
CA GLY A 125 26.31 14.15 -3.44
C GLY A 125 26.81 14.69 -2.09
N LYS A 126 26.20 14.26 -0.99
CA LYS A 126 26.53 14.73 0.37
C LYS A 126 27.17 13.62 1.19
N SER A 127 28.27 13.92 1.86
CA SER A 127 28.76 13.06 2.93
C SER A 127 27.87 13.17 4.17
N ILE A 128 27.85 12.14 5.01
CA ILE A 128 27.08 12.14 6.27
C ILE A 128 27.42 13.38 7.11
N LYS A 129 28.71 13.73 7.22
CA LYS A 129 29.19 14.88 8.01
C LYS A 129 28.67 16.20 7.45
N GLU A 130 28.76 16.40 6.14
CA GLU A 130 28.25 17.62 5.49
C GLU A 130 26.73 17.75 5.64
N ALA A 131 26.02 16.64 5.50
CA ALA A 131 24.57 16.60 5.62
C ALA A 131 24.14 16.87 7.08
N ALA A 132 24.83 16.30 8.07
CA ALA A 132 24.62 16.55 9.49
C ALA A 132 24.84 18.02 9.87
N VAL A 133 25.94 18.62 9.40
CA VAL A 133 26.23 20.05 9.65
C VAL A 133 25.16 20.94 9.03
N SER A 134 24.76 20.67 7.78
CA SER A 134 23.70 21.43 7.09
C SER A 134 22.35 21.31 7.79
N ALA A 135 22.07 20.17 8.41
CA ALA A 135 20.86 19.90 9.18
C ALA A 135 20.91 20.43 10.63
N GLY A 136 22.00 21.06 11.06
CA GLY A 136 22.18 21.56 12.43
C GLY A 136 22.37 20.45 13.47
N VAL A 137 22.76 19.25 13.06
CA VAL A 137 23.04 18.11 13.95
C VAL A 137 24.49 18.22 14.42
N GLN A 138 24.72 18.88 15.57
CA GLN A 138 26.06 19.11 16.11
C GLN A 138 26.65 17.90 16.85
N ASN A 139 25.81 17.08 17.47
CA ASN A 139 26.20 15.85 18.16
C ASN A 139 25.54 14.66 17.47
N MET A 140 26.34 13.87 16.75
CA MET A 140 25.89 12.62 16.17
C MET A 140 25.79 11.59 17.29
N GLU A 141 24.62 11.53 17.93
CA GLU A 141 24.32 10.51 18.94
C GLU A 141 24.44 9.15 18.26
N THR A 142 25.51 8.44 18.59
CA THR A 142 25.74 7.07 18.17
C THR A 142 24.83 6.22 19.04
N SER A 143 23.87 5.51 18.43
CA SER A 143 22.97 4.65 19.20
C SER A 143 23.74 3.44 19.71
N GLU A 144 24.16 3.47 20.97
CA GLU A 144 24.67 2.28 21.66
C GLU A 144 23.53 1.26 21.78
N HIS A 145 23.81 0.04 21.30
CA HIS A 145 22.99 -1.18 21.32
C HIS A 145 21.60 -1.09 21.98
N GLN A 146 20.58 -0.71 21.20
CA GLN A 146 19.23 -1.24 21.42
C GLN A 146 19.05 -2.47 20.53
N GLU A 147 19.52 -3.62 21.03
CA GLU A 147 19.12 -4.93 20.54
C GLU A 147 17.64 -5.14 20.83
N GLY A 148 16.76 -4.65 19.95
CA GLY A 148 15.33 -4.81 20.13
C GLY A 148 14.57 -4.10 19.02
N LEU A 149 14.42 -4.78 17.88
CA LEU A 149 13.88 -4.26 16.62
C LEU A 149 14.67 -3.06 16.09
N ALA A 150 15.72 -3.33 15.31
CA ALA A 150 16.30 -2.31 14.44
C ALA A 150 15.20 -1.78 13.50
N ASN A 151 14.64 -0.63 13.83
CA ASN A 151 13.69 0.09 12.98
C ASN A 151 14.47 0.63 11.78
N VAL A 152 14.55 -0.18 10.73
CA VAL A 152 15.18 0.24 9.48
C VAL A 152 14.29 1.32 8.87
N ALA A 153 14.87 2.48 8.59
CA ALA A 153 14.17 3.55 7.89
C ALA A 153 14.50 3.45 6.39
N MET A 154 13.48 3.37 5.56
CA MET A 154 13.61 3.57 4.11
C MET A 154 12.84 4.81 3.70
N TYR A 155 13.11 5.33 2.51
CA TYR A 155 12.43 6.49 1.98
C TYR A 155 11.84 6.16 0.62
N VAL A 156 10.70 6.74 0.29
CA VAL A 156 10.07 6.60 -1.02
C VAL A 156 9.79 7.97 -1.61
N LYS A 157 10.09 8.08 -2.90
CA LYS A 157 9.67 9.19 -3.75
C LYS A 157 8.53 8.74 -4.63
N VAL A 158 7.46 9.52 -4.62
CA VAL A 158 6.28 9.34 -5.48
C VAL A 158 6.24 10.49 -6.49
N ALA A 159 6.25 10.16 -7.77
CA ALA A 159 6.09 11.11 -8.87
C ALA A 159 5.04 10.61 -9.87
N ALA A 160 4.44 11.51 -10.62
CA ALA A 160 3.45 11.19 -11.64
C ALA A 160 3.88 11.76 -12.99
N LEU A 161 3.63 10.99 -14.03
CA LEU A 161 3.80 11.34 -15.43
C LEU A 161 2.43 11.35 -16.10
N TYR A 162 2.21 12.32 -16.98
CA TYR A 162 0.98 12.32 -17.80
C TYR A 162 1.07 11.21 -18.85
N ALA A 163 0.07 10.31 -18.85
CA ALA A 163 0.04 9.10 -19.70
C ALA A 163 -1.09 9.12 -20.74
N GLY A 164 -1.71 10.29 -20.98
CA GLY A 164 -2.84 10.40 -21.90
C GLY A 164 -2.45 10.22 -23.36
N VAL A 165 -3.21 9.41 -24.10
CA VAL A 165 -3.06 9.21 -25.56
C VAL A 165 -3.39 10.46 -26.39
N SER A 166 -4.00 11.48 -25.76
CA SER A 166 -4.24 12.78 -26.36
C SER A 166 -3.69 13.85 -25.43
N THR A 167 -2.72 14.63 -25.91
CA THR A 167 -2.23 15.84 -25.24
C THR A 167 -3.28 16.93 -25.39
N MET A 168 -4.32 16.90 -24.54
CA MET A 168 -5.16 18.07 -24.36
C MET A 168 -4.35 19.10 -23.56
N PRO A 169 -4.10 20.30 -24.11
CA PRO A 169 -3.27 21.28 -23.44
C PRO A 169 -3.86 21.69 -22.10
N GLY A 170 -3.03 21.69 -21.05
CA GLY A 170 -3.40 22.07 -19.70
C GLY A 170 -3.70 20.92 -18.75
N LEU A 171 -3.97 19.69 -19.24
CA LEU A 171 -4.17 18.52 -18.37
C LEU A 171 -2.88 18.12 -17.65
N GLU A 172 -1.72 18.37 -18.25
CA GLU A 172 -0.41 18.20 -17.64
C GLU A 172 -0.15 19.13 -16.44
N ASN A 173 -0.99 20.14 -16.24
CA ASN A 173 -0.92 21.04 -15.08
C ASN A 173 -1.93 20.69 -13.99
N GLN A 174 -2.74 19.64 -14.17
CA GLN A 174 -3.68 19.19 -13.16
C GLN A 174 -2.97 18.44 -12.04
N LEU A 175 -3.46 18.64 -10.81
CA LEU A 175 -3.07 17.82 -9.67
C LEU A 175 -3.77 16.46 -9.73
N VAL A 176 -3.00 15.39 -9.61
CA VAL A 176 -3.45 14.00 -9.60
C VAL A 176 -3.64 13.56 -8.15
N PRO A 177 -4.87 13.19 -7.74
CA PRO A 177 -5.09 12.60 -6.44
C PRO A 177 -4.64 11.13 -6.44
N TYR A 178 -4.00 10.70 -5.35
CA TYR A 178 -3.61 9.31 -5.14
C TYR A 178 -3.69 8.92 -3.66
N VAL A 179 -3.71 7.61 -3.45
CA VAL A 179 -3.66 6.96 -2.14
C VAL A 179 -2.38 6.15 -2.07
N LEU A 180 -1.60 6.34 -1.02
CA LEU A 180 -0.37 5.59 -0.77
C LEU A 180 -0.60 4.62 0.39
N THR A 181 -0.31 3.34 0.19
CA THR A 181 -0.46 2.31 1.22
C THR A 181 0.86 1.57 1.41
N LEU A 182 1.30 1.41 2.66
CA LEU A 182 2.42 0.54 3.03
C LEU A 182 1.87 -0.71 3.70
N GLU A 183 2.20 -1.89 3.17
CA GLU A 183 1.78 -3.18 3.70
C GLU A 183 2.95 -4.10 4.04
N LYS A 184 2.88 -4.80 5.18
CA LYS A 184 3.80 -5.90 5.50
C LYS A 184 3.29 -7.21 4.93
N HIS A 185 4.19 -8.01 4.37
CA HIS A 185 3.90 -9.39 3.98
C HIS A 185 4.11 -10.35 5.16
N VAL A 186 3.16 -11.26 5.32
CA VAL A 186 3.24 -12.38 6.27
C VAL A 186 3.20 -13.67 5.46
N TYR A 187 4.26 -14.49 5.55
CA TYR A 187 4.47 -15.68 4.70
C TYR A 187 4.46 -15.38 3.18
N GLY A 188 4.92 -14.19 2.78
CA GLY A 188 4.94 -13.78 1.38
C GLY A 188 3.58 -13.32 0.83
N LEU A 189 2.53 -13.28 1.66
CA LEU A 189 1.20 -12.78 1.31
C LEU A 189 0.90 -11.45 2.02
N PRO A 190 0.20 -10.52 1.36
CA PRO A 190 -0.31 -9.32 2.03
C PRO A 190 -1.29 -9.72 3.14
N VAL A 191 -1.26 -9.01 4.27
CA VAL A 191 -2.15 -9.34 5.41
C VAL A 191 -3.63 -9.21 5.04
N GLN A 192 -3.98 -8.29 4.13
CA GLN A 192 -5.35 -8.19 3.62
C GLN A 192 -5.78 -9.48 2.90
N ALA A 193 -4.90 -10.07 2.08
CA ALA A 193 -5.17 -11.33 1.41
C ALA A 193 -5.35 -12.48 2.41
N LEU A 194 -4.55 -12.50 3.48
CA LEU A 194 -4.67 -13.51 4.53
C LEU A 194 -6.03 -13.39 5.27
N ARG A 195 -6.48 -12.16 5.59
CA ARG A 195 -7.82 -11.94 6.16
C ARG A 195 -8.92 -12.44 5.24
N LEU A 196 -8.81 -12.18 3.93
CA LEU A 196 -9.78 -12.66 2.95
C LEU A 196 -9.81 -14.19 2.88
N ILE A 197 -8.66 -14.85 2.86
CA ILE A 197 -8.56 -16.32 2.85
C ILE A 197 -9.25 -16.91 4.08
N VAL A 198 -9.03 -16.36 5.28
CA VAL A 198 -9.69 -16.84 6.50
C VAL A 198 -11.21 -16.72 6.38
N VAL A 199 -11.73 -15.58 5.90
CA VAL A 199 -13.17 -15.40 5.69
C VAL A 199 -13.70 -16.40 4.66
N LEU A 200 -13.00 -16.60 3.55
CA LEU A 200 -13.39 -17.56 2.51
C LEU A 200 -13.50 -18.98 3.08
N VAL A 201 -12.51 -19.41 3.87
CA VAL A 201 -12.51 -20.73 4.52
C VAL A 201 -13.71 -20.87 5.44
N VAL A 202 -14.01 -19.87 6.28
CA VAL A 202 -15.18 -19.91 7.18
C VAL A 202 -16.48 -20.03 6.40
N VAL A 203 -16.63 -19.26 5.31
CA VAL A 203 -17.83 -19.32 4.47
C VAL A 203 -17.98 -20.69 3.81
N VAL A 204 -16.90 -21.25 3.25
CA VAL A 204 -16.93 -22.57 2.60
C VAL A 204 -17.25 -23.67 3.60
N LEU A 205 -16.62 -23.66 4.79
CA LEU A 205 -16.92 -24.64 5.83
C LEU A 205 -18.36 -24.50 6.34
N GLY A 206 -18.84 -23.28 6.54
CA GLY A 206 -20.23 -23.02 6.91
C GLY A 206 -21.22 -23.53 5.84
N ALA A 207 -20.92 -23.31 4.57
CA ALA A 207 -21.72 -23.82 3.47
C ALA A 207 -21.74 -25.36 3.47
N LEU A 208 -20.58 -26.00 3.53
CA LEU A 208 -20.46 -27.47 3.47
C LEU A 208 -21.07 -28.18 4.68
N PHE A 209 -20.83 -27.68 5.89
CA PHE A 209 -21.20 -28.38 7.12
C PHE A 209 -22.54 -27.95 7.71
N VAL A 210 -23.08 -26.77 7.34
CA VAL A 210 -24.34 -26.26 7.92
C VAL A 210 -25.41 -26.09 6.85
N ILE A 211 -25.08 -25.46 5.73
CA ILE A 211 -26.08 -25.12 4.71
C ILE A 211 -26.43 -26.36 3.87
N THR A 212 -25.44 -27.02 3.28
CA THR A 212 -25.63 -28.21 2.43
C THR A 212 -26.46 -29.31 3.11
N PRO A 213 -26.17 -29.78 4.34
CA PRO A 213 -26.97 -30.84 4.95
C PRO A 213 -28.41 -30.41 5.24
N ARG A 214 -28.65 -29.13 5.56
CA ARG A 214 -30.02 -28.62 5.76
C ARG A 214 -30.82 -28.54 4.47
N VAL A 215 -30.16 -28.12 3.39
CA VAL A 215 -30.80 -28.09 2.06
C VAL A 215 -31.10 -29.51 1.59
N LEU A 216 -30.15 -30.45 1.74
CA LEU A 216 -30.37 -31.85 1.38
C LEU A 216 -31.53 -32.45 2.19
N ALA A 217 -31.56 -32.26 3.51
CA ALA A 217 -32.67 -32.74 4.34
C ALA A 217 -34.03 -32.17 3.91
N ALA A 218 -34.09 -30.88 3.58
CA ALA A 218 -35.32 -30.26 3.10
C ALA A 218 -35.76 -30.78 1.72
N VAL A 219 -34.81 -31.10 0.83
CA VAL A 219 -35.12 -31.72 -0.46
C VAL A 219 -35.62 -33.15 -0.26
N ASP A 220 -34.98 -33.92 0.60
CA ASP A 220 -35.39 -35.29 0.93
C ASP A 220 -36.82 -35.32 1.52
N ASP A 221 -37.16 -34.35 2.38
CA ASP A 221 -38.51 -34.22 2.94
C ASP A 221 -39.59 -33.96 1.86
N ILE A 222 -39.30 -33.08 0.89
CA ILE A 222 -40.22 -32.77 -0.22
C ILE A 222 -40.44 -34.00 -1.11
N VAL A 223 -39.35 -34.70 -1.47
CA VAL A 223 -39.43 -35.91 -2.29
C VAL A 223 -40.23 -37.00 -1.57
N ALA A 224 -40.03 -37.17 -0.26
CA ALA A 224 -40.76 -38.14 0.53
C ALA A 224 -42.27 -37.81 0.65
N GLU A 225 -42.65 -36.54 0.61
CA GLU A 225 -44.06 -36.12 0.59
C GLU A 225 -44.72 -36.46 -0.74
N GLU A 226 -44.05 -36.18 -1.86
CA GLU A 226 -44.54 -36.49 -3.21
C GLU A 226 -44.75 -38.01 -3.42
N GLU A 227 -43.83 -38.85 -2.92
CA GLU A 227 -43.97 -40.32 -2.94
C GLU A 227 -45.12 -40.86 -2.08
N ARG A 228 -45.55 -40.11 -1.05
CA ARG A 228 -46.70 -40.50 -0.22
C ARG A 228 -48.01 -40.09 -0.85
N GLU A 229 -48.04 -38.99 -1.60
CA GLU A 229 -49.23 -38.56 -2.33
C GLU A 229 -49.52 -39.47 -3.53
N SER A 230 -48.50 -39.85 -4.31
CA SER A 230 -48.67 -40.77 -5.44
C SER A 230 -49.26 -42.13 -5.01
N ARG A 231 -48.76 -42.68 -3.89
CA ARG A 231 -49.29 -43.94 -3.31
C ARG A 231 -50.74 -43.87 -2.80
N LYS A 232 -51.31 -42.68 -2.57
CA LYS A 232 -52.71 -42.54 -2.17
C LYS A 232 -53.67 -42.51 -3.37
N MET A 233 -53.15 -42.32 -4.57
CA MET A 233 -53.95 -42.24 -5.81
C MET A 233 -54.13 -43.59 -6.50
N ASP A 234 -53.29 -44.57 -6.17
CA ASP A 234 -53.40 -45.97 -6.60
C ASP A 234 -54.33 -46.79 -5.68
#